data_AF-K1PVN8-F1
#
_entry.id   AF-K1PVN8-F1
#
_cell.length_a   1.000
_cell.length_b   1.000
_cell.length_c   1.000
_cell.angle_alpha   90.00
_cell.angle_beta   90.00
_cell.angle_gamma   90.00
#
_symmetry.space_group_name_H-M   'P 1'
#
loop_
_entity.id
_entity.type
_entity.pdbx_description
1 polymer ?
#
loop_
_entity_poly.entity_id
_entity_poly.type
_entity_poly.pdbx_seq_one_letter_code
_entity_poly.pdbx_strand_id
1 'polypeptide(L)'
;MLIPEVISQLESNQAIQHAVLFGIETHVCIQQTVIDLLGRGYQVHIVADACSSRTQMDRTFAFERFRQSGAFVTTSDAILLQLIGDKEHQHFKAIQRLIMKTAPDSGL
;
A
#
# COMPACT_ATOMS: atom_id res chain seq x y z
N MET A 1 10.78 -2.64 -8.12
CA MET A 1 11.42 -1.88 -9.20
C MET A 1 11.61 -0.45 -8.72
N LEU A 2 12.53 -0.26 -7.78
CA LEU A 2 12.90 1.09 -7.33
C LEU A 2 13.91 1.68 -8.32
N ILE A 3 13.61 2.87 -8.84
CA ILE A 3 14.54 3.63 -9.68
C ILE A 3 15.55 4.39 -8.81
N PRO A 4 16.74 4.75 -9.35
CA PRO A 4 17.80 5.41 -8.57
C PRO A 4 17.35 6.65 -7.80
N GLU A 5 16.43 7.43 -8.37
CA GLU A 5 15.89 8.64 -7.76
C GLU A 5 15.09 8.33 -6.48
N VAL A 6 14.27 7.28 -6.51
CA VAL A 6 13.48 6.84 -5.34
C VAL A 6 14.40 6.26 -4.27
N ILE A 7 15.40 5.47 -4.69
CA ILE A 7 16.40 4.92 -3.77
C ILE A 7 17.13 6.06 -3.05
N SER A 8 17.59 7.06 -3.78
CA SER A 8 18.27 8.23 -3.21
C SER A 8 17.40 8.98 -2.21
N GLN A 9 16.10 9.15 -2.49
CA GLN A 9 15.17 9.78 -1.56
C GLN A 9 14.99 8.96 -0.27
N LEU A 10 14.82 7.65 -0.39
CA LEU A 10 14.65 6.75 0.75
C LEU A 10 15.92 6.72 1.63
N GLU A 11 17.10 6.64 1.00
CA GLU A 11 18.39 6.62 1.71
C GLU A 11 18.74 7.97 2.34
N SER A 12 18.24 9.08 1.78
CA SER A 12 18.44 10.42 2.35
C SER A 12 17.68 10.66 3.66
N ASN A 13 16.65 9.86 3.93
CA ASN A 13 15.83 9.96 5.12
C ASN A 13 15.66 8.61 5.83
N GLN A 14 16.61 8.32 6.72
CA GLN A 14 16.62 7.08 7.52
C GLN A 14 15.42 6.94 8.48
N ALA A 15 14.60 7.98 8.67
CA ALA A 15 13.37 7.87 9.47
C ALA A 15 12.24 7.14 8.72
N ILE A 16 12.35 6.99 7.39
CA ILE A 16 11.37 6.23 6.61
C ILE A 16 11.60 4.74 6.86
N GLN A 17 10.64 4.08 7.49
CA GLN A 17 10.68 2.64 7.77
C GLN A 17 9.52 1.88 7.14
N HIS A 18 8.45 2.59 6.79
CA HIS A 18 7.22 2.03 6.25
C HIS A 18 6.94 2.59 4.86
N ALA A 19 6.47 1.74 3.96
CA ALA A 19 6.01 2.12 2.63
C ALA A 19 4.55 1.70 2.45
N VAL A 20 3.68 2.66 2.12
CA VAL A 20 2.30 2.40 1.72
C VAL A 20 2.25 2.42 0.19
N LEU A 21 1.91 1.29 -0.43
CA LEU A 21 1.91 1.09 -1.87
C LEU A 21 0.49 0.89 -2.40
N PHE A 22 0.22 1.52 -3.54
CA PHE A 22 -0.99 1.40 -4.32
C PHE A 22 -0.71 1.70 -5.80
N GLY A 23 -1.56 1.23 -6.71
CA GLY A 23 -1.43 1.47 -8.15
C GLY A 23 -1.55 0.22 -9.02
N ILE A 24 -0.93 0.27 -10.19
CA ILE A 24 -1.06 -0.77 -11.23
C ILE A 24 0.29 -1.08 -11.92
N GLU A 25 0.48 -2.27 -12.49
CA GLU A 25 -0.36 -3.47 -12.27
C GLU A 25 0.07 -4.20 -10.99
N THR A 26 -0.91 -4.76 -10.26
CA THR A 26 -0.68 -5.37 -8.93
C THR A 26 0.39 -6.46 -9.02
N HIS A 27 0.25 -7.38 -9.97
CA HIS A 27 1.16 -8.52 -10.15
C HIS A 27 2.47 -8.18 -10.86
N VAL A 28 2.63 -6.94 -11.36
CA VAL A 28 3.82 -6.50 -12.12
C VAL A 28 4.57 -5.42 -11.35
N CYS A 29 4.21 -4.16 -11.53
CA CYS A 29 4.95 -3.02 -11.01
C CYS A 29 4.87 -2.94 -9.49
N ILE A 30 3.69 -3.20 -8.91
CA ILE A 30 3.52 -3.20 -7.46
C ILE A 30 4.29 -4.37 -6.86
N GLN A 31 4.13 -5.58 -7.39
CA GLN A 31 4.84 -6.76 -6.90
C GLN A 31 6.37 -6.62 -6.92
N GLN A 32 6.95 -6.15 -8.03
CA GLN A 32 8.40 -5.94 -8.08
C GLN A 32 8.85 -4.86 -7.10
N THR A 33 8.03 -3.85 -6.84
CA THR A 33 8.34 -2.77 -5.88
C THR A 33 8.24 -3.26 -4.43
N VAL A 34 7.25 -4.09 -4.12
CA VAL A 34 7.14 -4.78 -2.82
C VAL A 34 8.40 -5.60 -2.56
N ILE A 35 8.83 -6.42 -3.52
CA ILE A 35 10.02 -7.28 -3.37
C ILE A 35 11.29 -6.45 -3.10
N ASP A 36 11.51 -5.37 -3.85
CA ASP A 36 12.69 -4.51 -3.64
C ASP A 36 12.68 -3.82 -2.27
N LEU A 37 11.53 -3.31 -1.83
CA LEU A 37 11.39 -2.63 -0.54
C LEU A 37 11.58 -3.61 0.63
N LEU A 38 10.96 -4.79 0.56
CA LEU A 38 11.14 -5.85 1.56
C LEU A 38 12.61 -6.30 1.63
N GLY A 39 13.26 -6.49 0.49
CA GLY A 39 14.68 -6.87 0.41
C GLY A 39 15.63 -5.82 1.02
N ARG A 40 15.17 -4.57 1.16
CA ARG A 40 15.88 -3.46 1.82
C ARG A 40 15.46 -3.25 3.28
N GLY A 41 14.58 -4.10 3.82
CA GLY A 41 14.17 -4.06 5.23
C GLY A 41 13.01 -3.11 5.57
N TYR A 42 12.32 -2.56 4.57
CA TYR A 42 11.14 -1.72 4.82
C TYR A 42 9.92 -2.57 5.17
N GLN A 43 9.04 -2.03 6.02
CA GLN A 43 7.71 -2.60 6.24
C GLN A 43 6.76 -2.12 5.14
N VAL A 44 6.20 -3.06 4.38
CA VAL A 44 5.40 -2.72 3.20
C VAL A 44 3.93 -3.00 3.45
N HIS A 45 3.08 -2.00 3.20
CA HIS A 45 1.63 -2.07 3.30
C HIS A 45 1.01 -1.85 1.91
N ILE A 46 0.27 -2.81 1.39
CA ILE A 46 -0.38 -2.75 0.08
C ILE A 46 -1.86 -2.46 0.27
N VAL A 47 -2.35 -1.40 -0.38
CA VAL A 47 -3.74 -0.96 -0.30
C VAL A 47 -4.56 -1.66 -1.40
N ALA A 48 -5.26 -2.73 -1.03
CA ALA A 48 -5.87 -3.66 -1.98
C ALA A 48 -6.96 -3.03 -2.86
N ASP A 49 -7.77 -2.15 -2.30
CA ASP A 49 -8.83 -1.37 -2.95
C ASP A 49 -8.29 -0.19 -3.79
N ALA A 50 -6.97 0.07 -3.72
CA ALA A 50 -6.27 1.00 -4.59
C ALA A 50 -5.26 0.30 -5.53
N CYS A 51 -5.38 -1.02 -5.66
CA CYS A 51 -4.53 -1.86 -6.51
C CYS A 51 -5.36 -2.64 -7.52
N SER A 52 -4.95 -2.60 -8.79
CA SER A 52 -5.65 -3.30 -9.88
C SER A 52 -4.70 -4.06 -10.82
N SER A 53 -5.25 -5.04 -11.52
CA SER A 53 -4.59 -5.80 -12.60
C SER A 53 -5.60 -6.02 -13.72
N ARG A 54 -5.14 -6.48 -14.90
CA ARG A 54 -6.04 -6.82 -16.00
C ARG A 54 -7.04 -7.94 -15.70
N THR A 55 -6.68 -8.89 -14.82
CA THR A 55 -7.56 -9.99 -14.43
C THR A 55 -7.65 -10.13 -12.90
N GLN A 56 -8.81 -10.60 -12.42
CA GLN A 56 -9.00 -10.88 -10.99
C GLN A 56 -8.11 -12.04 -10.50
N MET A 57 -7.77 -12.99 -11.38
CA MET A 57 -6.85 -14.08 -11.07
C MET A 57 -5.46 -13.52 -10.74
N ASP A 58 -4.88 -12.70 -11.62
CA ASP A 58 -3.56 -12.11 -11.40
C ASP A 58 -3.53 -11.24 -10.14
N ARG A 59 -4.59 -10.44 -9.93
CA ARG A 59 -4.74 -9.59 -8.74
C ARG A 59 -4.78 -10.42 -7.45
N THR A 60 -5.56 -11.49 -7.43
CA THR A 60 -5.72 -12.35 -6.25
C THR A 60 -4.41 -13.04 -5.88
N PHE A 61 -3.73 -13.64 -6.86
CA PHE A 61 -2.45 -14.32 -6.62
C PHE A 61 -1.34 -13.36 -6.19
N ALA A 62 -1.33 -12.13 -6.71
CA ALA A 62 -0.39 -11.11 -6.26
C ALA A 62 -0.58 -10.77 -4.77
N PHE A 63 -1.82 -10.52 -4.32
CA PHE A 63 -2.08 -10.24 -2.91
C PHE A 63 -1.72 -11.40 -2.00
N GLU A 64 -1.98 -12.64 -2.42
CA GLU A 64 -1.56 -13.82 -1.65
C GLU A 64 -0.04 -13.90 -1.52
N ARG A 65 0.67 -13.68 -2.63
CA ARG A 65 2.14 -13.62 -2.64
C ARG A 65 2.68 -12.51 -1.74
N PHE A 66 2.04 -11.33 -1.69
CA PHE A 66 2.47 -10.24 -0.81
C PHE A 66 2.44 -10.65 0.65
N ARG A 67 1.35 -11.29 1.08
CA ARG A 67 1.22 -11.83 2.45
C ARG A 67 2.32 -12.84 2.75
N GLN A 68 2.53 -13.79 1.84
CA GLN A 68 3.57 -14.82 1.99
C GLN A 68 4.99 -14.25 2.02
N SER A 69 5.21 -13.12 1.35
CA SER A 69 6.51 -12.42 1.33
C SER A 69 6.75 -11.57 2.58
N GLY A 70 5.78 -11.45 3.49
CA GLY A 70 5.88 -10.66 4.71
C GLY A 70 5.40 -9.22 4.60
N ALA A 71 4.72 -8.86 3.51
CA ALA A 71 4.05 -7.56 3.40
C ALA A 71 2.61 -7.63 3.93
N PHE A 72 2.10 -6.50 4.41
CA PHE A 72 0.74 -6.38 4.89
C PHE A 72 -0.20 -5.99 3.75
N VAL A 73 -1.27 -6.75 3.55
CA VAL A 73 -2.37 -6.35 2.65
C VAL A 73 -3.46 -5.70 3.47
N THR A 74 -3.78 -4.44 3.18
CA THR A 74 -4.74 -3.60 3.90
C THR A 74 -5.72 -2.94 2.91
N THR A 75 -6.57 -2.04 3.40
CA THR A 75 -7.45 -1.19 2.58
C THR A 75 -7.21 0.29 2.87
N SER A 76 -7.72 1.17 2.01
CA SER A 76 -7.54 2.61 2.14
C SER A 76 -8.13 3.14 3.45
N ASP A 77 -9.32 2.66 3.83
CA ASP A 77 -9.94 2.97 5.11
C ASP A 77 -9.09 2.50 6.30
N ALA A 78 -8.64 1.24 6.25
CA ALA A 78 -7.90 0.64 7.34
C ALA A 78 -6.56 1.33 7.56
N ILE A 79 -5.80 1.65 6.51
CA ILE A 79 -4.50 2.32 6.67
C ILE A 79 -4.65 3.75 7.18
N LEU A 80 -5.68 4.48 6.74
CA LEU A 80 -5.94 5.85 7.22
C LEU A 80 -6.35 5.86 8.70
N LEU A 81 -7.20 4.93 9.11
CA LEU A 81 -7.59 4.80 10.52
C LEU A 81 -6.43 4.29 11.40
N GLN A 82 -5.59 3.39 10.87
CA GLN A 82 -4.39 2.92 11.56
C GLN A 82 -3.40 4.05 11.83
N LEU A 83 -3.20 4.96 10.87
CA LEU A 83 -2.31 6.12 11.04
C LEU A 83 -2.86 7.15 12.03
N ILE A 84 -4.18 7.27 12.14
CA ILE A 84 -4.83 8.17 13.10
C ILE A 84 -4.77 7.61 14.53
N GLY A 85 -4.91 6.30 14.70
CA GLY A 85 -4.77 5.59 15.97
C GLY A 85 -5.91 5.79 16.97
N ASP A 86 -6.50 6.99 17.04
CA ASP A 86 -7.57 7.33 18.00
C ASP A 86 -8.62 8.27 17.37
N LYS A 87 -9.89 8.06 17.73
CA LYS A 87 -11.02 8.94 17.37
C LYS A 87 -10.91 10.34 17.97
N GLU A 88 -10.20 10.50 19.08
CA GLU A 88 -9.97 11.79 19.75
C GLU A 88 -8.83 12.59 19.09
N HIS A 89 -8.12 12.01 18.12
CA HIS A 89 -7.08 12.70 17.38
C HIS A 89 -7.64 13.93 16.64
N GLN A 90 -6.93 15.06 16.69
CA GLN A 90 -7.35 16.34 16.10
C GLN A 90 -7.75 16.25 14.61
N HIS A 91 -7.18 15.30 13.87
CA HIS A 91 -7.46 15.08 12.44
C HIS A 91 -8.48 13.97 12.16
N PHE A 92 -9.01 13.27 13.18
CA PHE A 92 -9.94 12.16 12.98
C PHE A 92 -11.16 12.55 12.16
N LYS A 93 -11.81 13.69 12.46
CA LYS A 93 -12.99 14.16 11.70
C LYS A 93 -12.68 14.53 10.26
N ALA A 94 -11.44 14.93 9.96
CA ALA A 94 -11.03 15.17 8.58
C ALA A 94 -10.89 13.83 7.82
N ILE A 95 -10.20 12.86 8.41
CA ILE A 95 -10.01 11.54 7.82
C ILE A 95 -11.34 10.76 7.71
N GLN A 96 -12.18 10.81 8.75
CA GLN A 96 -13.51 10.20 8.75
C GLN A 96 -14.34 10.66 7.54
N ARG A 97 -14.28 11.95 7.18
CA ARG A 97 -15.01 12.47 6.02
C ARG A 97 -14.48 11.96 4.68
N LEU A 98 -13.19 11.61 4.60
CA LEU A 98 -12.60 11.02 3.39
C LEU A 98 -13.09 9.59 3.19
N ILE A 99 -13.07 8.78 4.26
CA ILE A 99 -13.41 7.34 4.20
C ILE A 99 -14.92 7.07 4.10
N MET A 100 -15.78 8.04 4.46
CA MET A 100 -17.23 7.89 4.29
C MET A 100 -17.67 7.88 2.82
N LYS A 101 -16.79 8.25 1.89
CA LYS A 101 -17.05 8.16 0.45
C LYS A 101 -16.53 6.81 -0.05
N THR A 102 -17.44 5.91 -0.42
CA THR A 102 -17.08 4.62 -1.00
C THR A 102 -16.27 4.80 -2.28
N ALA A 103 -15.20 4.02 -2.42
CA ALA A 103 -14.47 3.92 -3.67
C ALA A 103 -15.39 3.35 -4.77
N PRO A 104 -15.24 3.79 -6.03
CA PRO A 104 -15.96 3.19 -7.14
C PRO A 104 -15.58 1.72 -7.27
N ASP A 105 -16.57 0.89 -7.64
CA ASP A 105 -16.33 -0.53 -7.94
C ASP A 105 -15.33 -0.64 -9.10
N SER A 106 -14.27 -1.41 -8.89
CA SER A 106 -13.24 -1.64 -9.91
C SER A 106 -13.70 -2.56 -11.05
N GLY A 107 -14.88 -3.19 -10.93
CA GLY A 107 -15.40 -4.11 -11.95
C GLY A 107 -14.56 -5.39 -12.12
N LEU A 108 -13.77 -5.72 -11.09
CA LEU A 108 -12.92 -6.90 -10.97
C LEU A 108 -13.31 -7.68 -9.72
#